data_AF-A0A5B7DT13-F1
#
_entry.id   AF-A0A5B7DT13-F1
#
_cell.length_a   1.000
_cell.length_b   1.000
_cell.length_c   1.000
_cell.angle_alpha   90.00
_cell.angle_beta   90.00
_cell.angle_gamma   90.00
#
_symmetry.space_group_name_H-M   'P 1'
#
loop_
_entity.id
_entity.type
_entity.pdbx_description
1 polymer ?
#
loop_
_entity_poly.entity_id
_entity_poly.type
_entity_poly.pdbx_seq_one_letter_code
_entity_poly.pdbx_strand_id
1 'polypeptide(L)'
;MNRNGELLDEFVNEMELENLNETLAERRVMWCARNQESAIDYMLVNGKMHLIVDHMWIDEDGTIDIVSDHNILVLECKLYGREGKNANTKGRKWRLRDVGWEHFHVDLSERSWEDERLNGVDKLNDRFVENVKNAAASQIRYVRMGARKCACKPWWNDEIREAR
;
A
#
# COMPACT_ATOMS: atom_id res chain seq x y z
N MET A 1 14.29 26.73 -3.88
CA MET A 1 14.52 25.40 -4.47
C MET A 1 16.02 25.26 -4.72
N ASN A 2 16.61 24.08 -4.48
CA ASN A 2 18.03 23.83 -4.82
C ASN A 2 18.11 23.07 -6.15
N ARG A 3 19.33 22.85 -6.66
CA ARG A 3 19.55 22.12 -7.92
C ARG A 3 18.90 20.73 -7.97
N ASN A 4 18.83 20.03 -6.84
CA ASN A 4 18.19 18.72 -6.78
C ASN A 4 16.66 18.85 -6.88
N GLY A 5 16.08 19.91 -6.32
CA GLY A 5 14.67 20.23 -6.49
C GLY A 5 14.31 20.61 -7.93
N GLU A 6 15.20 21.34 -8.62
CA GLU A 6 15.03 21.63 -10.06
C GLU A 6 15.05 20.35 -10.90
N LEU A 7 16.00 19.44 -10.65
CA LEU A 7 16.05 18.14 -11.33
C LEU A 7 14.82 17.28 -11.06
N LEU A 8 14.29 17.34 -9.83
CA LEU A 8 13.06 16.64 -9.48
C LEU A 8 11.85 17.23 -10.23
N ASP A 9 11.75 18.55 -10.31
CA ASP A 9 10.68 19.24 -11.04
C ASP A 9 10.74 18.92 -12.54
N GLU A 10 11.94 18.96 -13.14
CA GLU A 10 12.14 18.53 -14.53
C GLU A 10 11.68 17.08 -14.74
N PHE A 11 12.04 16.17 -13.85
CA PHE A 11 11.63 14.76 -13.91
C PHE A 11 10.10 14.59 -13.77
N VAL A 12 9.47 15.29 -12.83
CA VAL A 12 8.03 15.24 -12.60
C VAL A 12 7.28 15.71 -13.85
N ASN A 13 7.75 16.81 -14.46
CA ASN A 13 7.18 17.34 -15.70
C ASN A 13 7.39 16.41 -16.89
N GLU A 14 8.61 15.86 -17.08
CA GLU A 14 8.93 14.94 -18.18
C GLU A 14 8.10 13.65 -18.13
N MET A 15 7.87 13.13 -16.92
CA MET A 15 7.16 11.87 -16.70
C MET A 15 5.64 12.03 -16.54
N GLU A 16 5.11 13.25 -16.69
CA GLU A 16 3.70 13.58 -16.49
C GLU A 16 3.18 13.10 -15.11
N LEU A 17 4.02 13.27 -14.08
CA LEU A 17 3.68 12.98 -12.71
C LEU A 17 3.18 14.25 -12.00
N GLU A 18 2.51 14.04 -10.88
CA GLU A 18 2.08 15.08 -9.98
C GLU A 18 2.72 14.87 -8.61
N ASN A 19 3.26 15.94 -8.04
CA ASN A 19 3.78 15.95 -6.68
C ASN A 19 2.67 16.30 -5.68
N LEU A 20 2.10 15.29 -5.03
CA LEU A 20 0.97 15.48 -4.10
C LEU A 20 1.34 16.30 -2.87
N ASN A 21 2.62 16.36 -2.51
CA ASN A 21 3.12 17.20 -1.42
C ASN A 21 2.91 18.68 -1.70
N GLU A 22 2.88 19.08 -2.99
CA GLU A 22 2.65 20.46 -3.39
C GLU A 22 1.17 20.73 -3.68
N THR A 23 0.47 19.75 -4.26
CA THR A 23 -0.90 19.96 -4.77
C THR A 23 -1.99 19.65 -3.75
N LEU A 24 -1.77 18.68 -2.85
CA LEU A 24 -2.84 18.13 -2.01
C LEU A 24 -2.54 18.15 -0.50
N ALA A 25 -1.28 18.02 -0.10
CA ALA A 25 -0.93 17.87 1.31
C ALA A 25 -1.33 19.07 2.18
N GLU A 26 -1.99 18.81 3.32
CA GLU A 26 -2.40 19.85 4.28
C GLU A 26 -1.24 20.45 5.11
N ARG A 27 -0.03 19.92 4.96
CA ARG A 27 1.19 20.24 5.72
C ARG A 27 2.44 20.08 4.86
N ARG A 28 3.62 20.46 5.35
CA ARG A 28 4.83 20.61 4.51
C ARG A 28 6.11 20.02 5.08
N VAL A 29 6.26 19.99 6.41
CA VAL A 29 7.47 19.53 7.07
C VAL A 29 7.43 18.01 7.19
N MET A 30 8.39 17.34 6.56
CA MET A 30 8.49 15.88 6.59
C MET A 30 9.70 15.40 7.36
N TRP A 31 10.66 16.28 7.62
CA TRP A 31 11.81 15.99 8.44
C TRP A 31 12.06 17.16 9.38
N CYS A 32 12.25 16.87 10.66
CA CYS A 32 12.56 17.85 11.69
C CYS A 32 13.63 17.30 12.65
N ALA A 33 14.83 17.88 12.60
CA ALA A 33 15.86 17.59 13.59
C ALA A 33 16.69 18.82 13.91
N ARG A 34 17.08 18.99 15.18
CA ARG A 34 18.01 20.04 15.62
C ARG A 34 17.58 21.46 15.20
N ASN A 35 16.28 21.75 15.29
CA ASN A 35 15.65 23.01 14.85
C ASN A 35 15.82 23.30 13.35
N GLN A 36 16.02 22.27 12.54
CA GLN A 36 15.98 22.34 11.10
C GLN A 36 14.80 21.53 10.59
N GLU A 37 14.12 22.08 9.61
CA GLU A 37 12.95 21.49 8.98
C GLU A 37 13.20 21.35 7.48
N SER A 38 12.74 20.25 6.89
CA SER A 38 12.84 20.06 5.45
C SER A 38 11.68 19.26 4.87
N ALA A 39 11.47 19.44 3.57
CA ALA A 39 10.50 18.74 2.76
C ALA A 39 11.25 17.94 1.69
N ILE A 40 11.71 16.74 2.06
CA ILE A 40 12.59 15.91 1.23
C ILE A 40 11.97 14.56 0.83
N ASP A 41 10.83 14.22 1.41
CA ASP A 41 10.03 13.05 1.06
C ASP A 41 8.95 13.45 0.05
N TYR A 42 8.63 12.61 -0.93
CA TYR A 42 7.70 12.98 -2.00
C TYR A 42 6.74 11.84 -2.34
N MET A 43 5.49 12.18 -2.59
CA MET A 43 4.46 11.32 -3.15
C MET A 43 4.18 11.75 -4.58
N LEU A 44 4.83 11.07 -5.52
CA LEU A 44 4.65 11.30 -6.94
C LEU A 44 3.63 10.32 -7.51
N VAL A 45 2.59 10.83 -8.16
CA VAL A 45 1.54 10.01 -8.75
C VAL A 45 1.30 10.38 -10.19
N ASN A 46 0.86 9.42 -11.01
CA ASN A 46 0.36 9.76 -12.34
C ASN A 46 -1.10 10.22 -12.28
N GLY A 47 -1.60 10.81 -13.37
CA GLY A 47 -2.96 11.32 -13.44
C GLY A 47 -4.06 10.28 -13.16
N LYS A 48 -3.83 8.97 -13.40
CA LYS A 48 -4.83 7.93 -13.06
C LYS A 48 -4.91 7.67 -11.57
N MET A 49 -3.78 7.69 -10.89
CA MET A 49 -3.69 7.50 -9.44
C MET A 49 -4.26 8.72 -8.72
N HIS A 50 -4.01 9.95 -9.21
CA HIS A 50 -4.61 11.17 -8.65
C HIS A 50 -6.14 11.07 -8.52
N LEU A 51 -6.82 10.51 -9.52
CA LEU A 51 -8.29 10.37 -9.52
C LEU A 51 -8.85 9.49 -8.39
N ILE A 52 -8.02 8.66 -7.78
CA ILE A 52 -8.43 7.81 -6.65
C ILE A 52 -7.87 8.30 -5.32
N VAL A 53 -7.01 9.31 -5.31
CA VAL A 53 -6.56 9.94 -4.06
C VAL A 53 -7.71 10.80 -3.53
N ASP A 54 -8.06 10.62 -2.27
CA ASP A 54 -9.08 11.41 -1.58
C ASP A 54 -8.45 12.49 -0.70
N HIS A 55 -7.44 12.11 0.07
CA HIS A 55 -6.81 12.98 1.04
C HIS A 55 -5.33 12.67 1.20
N MET A 56 -4.54 13.70 1.47
CA MET A 56 -3.14 13.55 1.86
C MET A 56 -2.83 14.53 2.99
N TRP A 57 -2.14 14.04 4.01
CA TRP A 57 -1.65 14.88 5.10
C TRP A 57 -0.32 14.37 5.63
N ILE A 58 0.37 15.26 6.35
CA ILE A 58 1.67 15.00 6.96
C ILE A 58 1.48 15.19 8.46
N ASP A 59 1.87 14.22 9.27
CA ASP A 59 1.68 14.24 10.71
C ASP A 59 2.77 15.02 11.43
N GLU A 60 2.78 16.35 11.26
CA GLU A 60 3.75 17.20 11.94
C GLU A 60 3.55 17.26 13.47
N ASP A 61 2.38 16.86 13.98
CA ASP A 61 2.08 16.87 15.42
C ASP A 61 2.61 15.63 16.14
N GLY A 62 3.10 14.62 15.39
CA GLY A 62 3.54 13.35 15.96
C GLY A 62 2.40 12.56 16.60
N THR A 63 1.20 12.62 16.01
CA THR A 63 0.03 11.83 16.45
C THR A 63 0.32 10.33 16.38
N ILE A 64 1.09 9.93 15.37
CA ILE A 64 1.59 8.59 15.13
C ILE A 64 3.09 8.60 15.43
N ASP A 65 3.45 8.05 16.59
CA ASP A 65 4.86 7.91 16.98
C ASP A 65 5.55 6.82 16.15
N ILE A 66 6.50 7.24 15.31
CA ILE A 66 7.32 6.36 14.48
C ILE A 66 8.79 6.34 14.91
N VAL A 67 9.14 6.98 16.03
CA VAL A 67 10.51 7.03 16.58
C VAL A 67 11.55 7.44 15.51
N SER A 68 11.18 8.41 14.68
CA SER A 68 12.01 8.95 13.59
C SER A 68 12.02 10.47 13.67
N ASP A 69 13.05 11.09 13.09
CA ASP A 69 13.11 12.51 12.78
C ASP A 69 12.28 12.89 11.54
N HIS A 70 11.66 11.91 10.87
CA HIS A 70 10.67 12.13 9.83
C HIS A 70 9.24 12.14 10.39
N ASN A 71 8.40 13.02 9.84
CA ASN A 71 6.95 12.98 10.03
C ASN A 71 6.34 11.98 9.05
N ILE A 72 5.31 11.25 9.47
CA ILE A 72 4.64 10.29 8.59
C ILE A 72 3.80 11.02 7.53
N LEU A 73 3.89 10.56 6.28
CA LEU A 73 3.00 10.98 5.20
C LEU A 73 1.87 9.97 5.09
N VAL A 74 0.63 10.46 5.08
CA VAL A 74 -0.56 9.62 5.00
C VAL A 74 -1.34 9.96 3.73
N LEU A 75 -1.61 8.93 2.94
CA LEU A 75 -2.38 9.02 1.69
C LEU A 75 -3.64 8.16 1.80
N GLU A 76 -4.80 8.78 1.69
CA GLU A 76 -6.08 8.10 1.62
C GLU A 76 -6.52 7.95 0.17
N CYS A 77 -6.84 6.72 -0.23
CA CYS A 77 -7.27 6.40 -1.58
C CYS A 77 -8.66 5.76 -1.59
N LYS A 78 -9.57 6.30 -2.41
CA LYS A 78 -10.85 5.69 -2.79
C LYS A 78 -10.61 4.56 -3.78
N LEU A 79 -10.33 3.37 -3.25
CA LEU A 79 -10.34 2.16 -4.04
C LEU A 79 -11.78 1.80 -4.38
N TYR A 80 -12.26 2.26 -5.53
CA TYR A 80 -13.41 1.65 -6.18
C TYR A 80 -12.98 0.23 -6.50
N GLY A 81 -13.44 -0.72 -5.68
CA GLY A 81 -13.35 -2.11 -6.04
C GLY A 81 -13.86 -2.20 -7.47
N ARG A 82 -13.02 -2.66 -8.40
CA ARG A 82 -13.60 -3.34 -9.55
C ARG A 82 -14.56 -4.30 -8.90
N GLU A 83 -15.87 -4.10 -9.08
CA GLU A 83 -16.80 -5.21 -9.02
C GLU A 83 -16.14 -6.21 -9.95
N GLY A 84 -15.42 -7.16 -9.34
CA GLY A 84 -14.79 -8.21 -10.07
C GLY A 84 -15.95 -8.72 -10.89
N LYS A 85 -15.84 -8.63 -12.22
CA LYS A 85 -16.66 -9.48 -13.08
C LYS A 85 -16.58 -10.81 -12.35
N ASN A 86 -17.71 -11.23 -11.79
CA ASN A 86 -17.85 -12.49 -11.09
C ASN A 86 -17.63 -13.53 -12.17
N ALA A 87 -16.38 -13.71 -12.57
CA ALA A 87 -15.92 -14.96 -13.08
C ALA A 87 -16.31 -15.90 -11.95
N ASN A 88 -17.26 -16.76 -12.23
CA ASN A 88 -17.53 -17.98 -11.51
C ASN A 88 -16.27 -18.87 -11.49
N THR A 89 -15.08 -18.32 -11.24
CA THR A 89 -13.98 -19.08 -10.72
C THR A 89 -14.45 -19.47 -9.34
N LYS A 90 -14.67 -20.79 -9.16
CA LYS A 90 -14.66 -21.42 -7.85
C LYS A 90 -13.30 -21.14 -7.22
N GLY A 91 -13.12 -19.91 -6.73
CA GLY A 91 -11.85 -19.34 -6.37
C GLY A 91 -11.41 -19.93 -5.05
N ARG A 92 -10.22 -20.53 -5.05
CA ARG A 92 -9.56 -20.90 -3.80
C ARG A 92 -9.25 -19.59 -3.06
N LYS A 93 -9.72 -19.45 -1.82
CA LYS A 93 -9.36 -18.32 -0.95
C LYS A 93 -8.34 -18.78 0.07
N TRP A 94 -7.41 -17.90 0.45
CA TRP A 94 -6.46 -18.17 1.53
C TRP A 94 -7.17 -18.15 2.88
N ARG A 95 -6.85 -19.10 3.76
CA ARG A 95 -7.35 -19.08 5.14
C ARG A 95 -6.44 -18.18 5.98
N LEU A 96 -6.82 -16.92 6.16
CA LEU A 96 -5.99 -15.97 6.93
C LEU A 96 -6.20 -16.03 8.45
N ARG A 97 -7.15 -16.85 8.95
CA ARG A 97 -7.37 -17.04 10.39
C ARG A 97 -6.47 -18.15 10.93
N ASP A 98 -5.82 -17.88 12.07
CA ASP A 98 -4.93 -18.79 12.79
C ASP A 98 -3.70 -19.20 11.96
N VAL A 99 -3.13 -18.26 11.20
CA VAL A 99 -1.96 -18.49 10.36
C VAL A 99 -0.69 -18.34 11.17
N GLY A 100 0.22 -19.31 11.02
CA GLY A 100 1.60 -19.21 11.50
C GLY A 100 2.42 -18.26 10.65
N TRP A 101 2.18 -16.94 10.77
CA TRP A 101 2.85 -15.90 9.99
C TRP A 101 4.38 -15.96 10.10
N GLU A 102 4.89 -16.37 11.26
CA GLU A 102 6.32 -16.57 11.48
C GLU A 102 6.93 -17.63 10.54
N HIS A 103 6.23 -18.75 10.35
CA HIS A 103 6.69 -19.80 9.45
C HIS A 103 6.60 -19.36 7.99
N PHE A 104 5.57 -18.59 7.64
CA PHE A 104 5.46 -17.97 6.31
C PHE A 104 6.61 -16.99 6.04
N HIS A 105 6.97 -16.17 7.02
CA HIS A 105 8.07 -15.23 6.91
C HIS A 105 9.42 -15.95 6.72
N VAL A 106 9.70 -16.98 7.53
CA VAL A 106 10.89 -17.82 7.38
C VAL A 106 10.94 -18.48 5.99
N ASP A 107 9.87 -19.18 5.59
CA ASP A 107 9.77 -19.83 4.27
C ASP A 107 9.96 -18.86 3.09
N LEU A 108 9.47 -17.62 3.22
CA LEU A 108 9.60 -16.61 2.18
C LEU A 108 11.02 -16.05 2.14
N SER A 109 11.63 -15.83 3.31
CA SER A 109 13.00 -15.30 3.42
C SER A 109 14.07 -16.25 2.90
N GLU A 110 13.86 -17.56 3.01
CA GLU A 110 14.79 -18.59 2.52
C GLU A 110 14.73 -18.81 1.00
N ARG A 111 13.76 -18.20 0.30
CA ARG A 111 13.64 -18.35 -1.15
C ARG A 111 14.68 -17.51 -1.88
N SER A 112 15.28 -18.11 -2.91
CA SER A 112 16.20 -17.41 -3.80
C SER A 112 15.44 -16.36 -4.63
N TRP A 113 15.86 -15.10 -4.49
CA TRP A 113 15.37 -13.93 -5.22
C TRP A 113 16.24 -13.57 -6.41
N GLU A 114 17.52 -13.94 -6.36
CA GLU A 114 18.49 -13.66 -7.40
C GLU A 114 18.35 -14.71 -8.51
N ASP A 115 18.09 -14.25 -9.73
CA ASP A 115 18.39 -15.00 -10.95
C ASP A 115 18.89 -13.97 -11.95
N GLU A 116 20.20 -14.00 -12.20
CA GLU A 116 20.90 -13.11 -13.13
C GLU A 116 20.35 -13.19 -14.56
N ARG A 117 19.46 -14.16 -14.84
CA ARG A 117 18.83 -14.38 -16.15
C ARG A 117 17.51 -13.62 -16.33
N LEU A 118 16.93 -13.05 -15.27
CA LEU A 118 15.66 -12.32 -15.35
C LEU A 118 15.87 -10.84 -15.65
N ASN A 119 15.98 -10.53 -16.94
CA ASN A 119 15.98 -9.14 -17.42
C ASN A 119 14.54 -8.62 -17.55
N GLY A 120 14.18 -7.62 -16.72
CA GLY A 120 12.94 -6.85 -16.80
C GLY A 120 12.08 -6.89 -15.52
N VAL A 121 11.51 -5.72 -15.16
CA VAL A 121 10.70 -5.51 -13.94
C VAL A 121 9.49 -6.45 -13.88
N ASP A 122 8.81 -6.69 -15.00
CA ASP A 122 7.63 -7.55 -15.05
C ASP A 122 7.95 -9.01 -14.66
N LYS A 123 9.09 -9.53 -15.12
CA LYS A 123 9.52 -10.90 -14.82
C LYS A 123 9.94 -11.06 -13.36
N LEU A 124 10.57 -10.03 -12.80
CA LEU A 124 10.90 -9.97 -11.37
C LEU A 124 9.62 -9.96 -10.53
N ASN A 125 8.62 -9.16 -10.94
CA ASN A 125 7.32 -9.10 -10.28
C ASN A 125 6.57 -10.45 -10.37
N ASP A 126 6.56 -11.11 -11.52
CA ASP A 126 5.93 -12.42 -11.68
C ASP A 126 6.57 -13.47 -10.76
N ARG A 127 7.91 -13.49 -10.70
CA ARG A 127 8.64 -14.37 -9.77
C ARG A 127 8.35 -14.04 -8.32
N PHE A 128 8.24 -12.76 -7.98
CA PHE A 128 7.88 -12.32 -6.64
C PHE A 128 6.50 -12.85 -6.25
N VAL A 129 5.51 -12.63 -7.10
CA VAL A 129 4.13 -13.11 -6.91
C VAL A 129 4.10 -14.64 -6.79
N GLU A 130 4.90 -15.35 -7.59
CA GLU A 130 4.99 -16.81 -7.52
C GLU A 130 5.59 -17.30 -6.19
N ASN A 131 6.69 -16.71 -5.74
CA ASN A 131 7.33 -17.05 -4.47
C ASN A 131 6.37 -16.83 -3.29
N VAL A 132 5.67 -15.70 -3.26
CA VAL A 132 4.65 -15.40 -2.25
C VAL A 132 3.52 -16.43 -2.29
N LYS A 133 2.98 -16.74 -3.48
CA LYS A 133 1.91 -17.74 -3.61
C LYS A 133 2.34 -19.12 -3.16
N ASN A 134 3.59 -19.52 -3.43
CA ASN A 134 4.12 -20.82 -3.07
C ASN A 134 4.40 -20.92 -1.56
N ALA A 135 4.93 -19.89 -0.93
CA ALA A 135 5.09 -19.83 0.54
C ALA A 135 3.73 -19.79 1.25
N ALA A 136 2.76 -19.06 0.68
CA ALA A 136 1.40 -19.07 1.20
C ALA A 136 0.75 -20.46 1.04
N ALA A 137 1.05 -21.17 -0.04
CA ALA A 137 0.51 -22.51 -0.30
C ALA A 137 0.97 -23.53 0.75
N SER A 138 2.25 -23.48 1.16
CA SER A 138 2.80 -24.37 2.19
C SER A 138 2.22 -24.05 3.57
N GLN A 139 2.17 -22.77 3.95
CA GLN A 139 1.90 -22.38 5.35
C GLN A 139 0.45 -22.00 5.63
N ILE A 140 -0.22 -21.32 4.70
CA ILE A 140 -1.53 -20.67 4.93
C ILE A 140 -2.69 -21.56 4.47
N ARG A 141 -2.45 -22.43 3.47
CA ARG A 141 -3.41 -23.36 2.84
C ARG A 141 -4.64 -22.67 2.23
N TYR A 142 -5.23 -23.32 1.23
CA TYR A 142 -6.44 -22.85 0.56
C TYR A 142 -7.71 -23.40 1.22
N VAL A 143 -8.78 -22.59 1.28
CA VAL A 143 -10.15 -23.03 1.58
C VAL A 143 -10.96 -23.07 0.29
N ARG A 144 -11.73 -24.15 0.09
CA ARG A 144 -12.78 -24.20 -0.93
C ARG A 144 -14.00 -23.43 -0.42
N MET A 145 -14.44 -22.42 -1.15
CA MET A 145 -15.74 -21.81 -0.88
C MET A 145 -16.85 -22.80 -1.24
N GLY A 146 -17.49 -23.38 -0.23
CA GLY A 146 -18.88 -23.81 -0.37
C GLY A 146 -19.77 -22.57 -0.45
N ALA A 147 -20.82 -22.61 -1.27
CA ALA A 147 -21.79 -21.53 -1.40
C ALA A 147 -22.57 -21.34 -0.08
N ARG A 148 -22.00 -20.67 0.91
CA ARG A 148 -22.76 -20.13 2.04
C ARG A 148 -23.15 -18.71 1.70
N LYS A 149 -24.46 -18.48 1.53
CA LYS A 149 -25.07 -17.15 1.61
C LYS A 149 -24.76 -16.58 3.00
N CYS A 150 -23.63 -15.90 3.12
CA CYS A 150 -23.34 -15.11 4.31
C CYS A 150 -24.22 -13.87 4.21
N ALA A 151 -25.33 -13.85 4.95
CA ALA A 151 -26.03 -12.61 5.23
C ALA A 151 -25.08 -11.79 6.13
N CYS A 152 -24.18 -11.02 5.53
CA CYS A 152 -23.37 -10.07 6.26
C CYS A 152 -24.33 -9.08 6.91
N LYS A 153 -24.41 -9.12 8.25
CA LYS A 153 -25.02 -8.02 9.00
C LYS A 153 -24.20 -6.76 8.70
N PRO A 154 -24.84 -5.63 8.35
CA PRO A 154 -24.15 -4.36 8.18
C PRO A 154 -23.33 -4.03 9.43
N TRP A 155 -22.11 -3.53 9.23
CA TRP A 155 -21.24 -3.12 10.33
C TRP A 155 -21.83 -1.93 11.12
N TRP A 156 -22.73 -1.18 10.49
CA TRP A 156 -23.52 -0.12 11.10
C TRP A 156 -24.92 -0.65 11.40
N ASN A 157 -25.24 -0.85 12.68
CA ASN A 157 -26.53 -1.33 13.15
C ASN A 157 -27.14 -0.36 14.19
N ASP A 158 -28.41 -0.57 14.53
CA ASP A 158 -29.12 0.32 15.45
C ASP A 158 -28.51 0.30 16.87
N GLU A 159 -27.83 -0.79 17.26
CA GLU A 159 -27.06 -0.86 18.52
C GLU A 159 -25.94 0.20 18.55
N ILE A 160 -25.23 0.43 17.44
CA ILE A 160 -24.21 1.50 17.36
C ILE A 160 -24.86 2.88 17.30
N ARG A 161 -26.05 3.00 16.69
CA ARG A 161 -26.77 4.28 16.58
C ARG A 161 -27.28 4.76 17.94
N GLU A 162 -27.71 3.83 18.80
CA GLU A 162 -28.29 4.11 20.12
C GLU A 162 -27.23 4.26 21.24
N ALA A 163 -25.96 3.92 20.97
CA ALA A 163 -24.85 4.04 21.91
C ALA A 163 -24.22 5.46 21.98
N ARG A 164 -24.83 6.47 21.35
CA ARG A 164 -24.46 7.89 21.41
C ARG A 164 -25.56 8.71 22.07
#